data_AF-E9HNL2-F1
#
_entry.id   AF-E9HNL2-F1
#
_cell.length_a   1.000
_cell.length_b   1.000
_cell.length_c   1.000
_cell.angle_alpha   90.00
_cell.angle_beta   90.00
_cell.angle_gamma   90.00
#
_symmetry.space_group_name_H-M   'P 1'
#
loop_
_entity.id
_entity.type
_entity.pdbx_description
1 polymer ?
#
loop_
_entity_poly.entity_id
_entity_poly.type
_entity_poly.pdbx_seq_one_letter_code
_entity_poly.pdbx_strand_id
1 'polypeptide(L)'
;MSRDAMIESYTVTQIVKWYVRTPRRAKNGGELPSARLVSTTVAVDIDSPSQTDTTWVMQYEQFIDHDFTKTPEFQMVWPTLYMPLVRSAPIRRLDCTFGTSEQMNQLTHFLDNSNVYGFNDKTARELRTFKKGGMKVTPRNELDLLPADEESKVSCTLSKTVSGIDPPTDVKCFKTGDRPRVNEHPNLAVTYTIFLREHNADWRLNWPV
;
A
#
# COMPACT_ATOMS: atom_id res chain seq x y z
N MET A 1 15.49 -39.71 -22.74
CA MET A 1 14.12 -39.20 -22.92
C MET A 1 14.12 -37.75 -22.44
N SER A 2 14.12 -36.78 -23.36
CA SER A 2 14.35 -35.36 -23.01
C SER A 2 13.16 -34.78 -22.24
N ARG A 3 13.43 -33.77 -21.41
CA ARG A 3 12.45 -33.06 -20.56
C ARG A 3 11.33 -32.38 -21.37
N ASP A 4 11.48 -32.26 -22.68
CA ASP A 4 10.53 -31.58 -23.57
C ASP A 4 9.28 -32.43 -23.85
N ALA A 5 9.35 -33.75 -23.68
CA ALA A 5 8.24 -34.65 -23.97
C ALA A 5 7.16 -34.71 -22.85
N MET A 6 7.34 -34.02 -21.72
CA MET A 6 6.36 -34.03 -20.63
C MET A 6 5.26 -32.96 -20.76
N ILE A 7 5.34 -32.03 -21.70
CA ILE A 7 4.39 -30.90 -21.76
C ILE A 7 3.10 -31.25 -22.53
N GLU A 8 3.14 -32.23 -23.43
CA GLU A 8 2.03 -32.53 -24.35
C GLU A 8 0.84 -33.27 -23.71
N SER A 9 0.95 -33.76 -22.47
CA SER A 9 -0.11 -34.54 -21.82
C SER A 9 -0.91 -33.79 -20.75
N TYR A 10 -0.64 -32.50 -20.50
CA TYR A 10 -1.32 -31.77 -19.44
C TYR A 10 -2.58 -31.07 -19.95
N THR A 11 -3.72 -31.42 -19.36
CA THR A 11 -4.98 -30.66 -19.58
C THR A 11 -4.82 -29.22 -19.11
N VAL A 12 -5.59 -28.26 -19.65
CA VAL A 12 -5.59 -26.85 -19.22
C VAL A 12 -5.70 -26.74 -17.68
N THR A 13 -6.45 -27.64 -17.05
CA THR A 13 -6.60 -27.76 -15.58
C THR A 13 -5.31 -28.15 -14.86
N GLN A 14 -4.48 -29.00 -15.46
CA GLN A 14 -3.17 -29.36 -14.91
C GLN A 14 -2.16 -28.23 -15.09
N ILE A 15 -2.21 -27.49 -16.20
CA ILE A 15 -1.39 -26.27 -16.42
C ILE A 15 -1.74 -25.18 -15.39
N VAL A 16 -3.02 -25.01 -15.05
CA VAL A 16 -3.47 -24.10 -13.96
C VAL A 16 -3.02 -24.59 -12.57
N LYS A 17 -2.78 -25.89 -12.38
CA LYS A 17 -2.22 -26.43 -11.14
C LYS A 17 -0.72 -26.14 -11.01
N TRP A 18 0.00 -26.10 -12.13
CA TRP A 18 1.41 -25.67 -12.22
C TRP A 18 1.56 -24.15 -12.10
N TYR A 19 0.55 -23.39 -12.55
CA TYR A 19 0.40 -21.98 -12.22
C TYR A 19 -0.11 -21.88 -10.77
N VAL A 20 0.77 -22.02 -9.77
CA VAL A 20 0.45 -22.07 -8.33
C VAL A 20 -0.37 -20.85 -7.88
N ARG A 21 -1.67 -20.90 -8.15
CA ARG A 21 -2.66 -19.86 -7.89
C ARG A 21 -3.97 -20.46 -7.37
N THR A 22 -4.01 -21.75 -7.09
CA THR A 22 -5.13 -22.37 -6.40
C THR A 22 -5.10 -22.01 -4.91
N PRO A 23 -6.26 -21.71 -4.29
CA PRO A 23 -6.34 -21.58 -2.83
C PRO A 23 -5.79 -22.81 -2.11
N ARG A 24 -5.24 -22.60 -0.92
CA ARG A 24 -4.70 -23.66 -0.07
C ARG A 24 -5.82 -24.63 0.33
N ARG A 25 -5.49 -25.93 0.45
CA ARG A 25 -6.37 -26.97 1.02
C ARG A 25 -5.96 -27.34 2.44
N ALA A 26 -6.90 -27.88 3.21
CA ALA A 26 -6.62 -28.42 4.53
C ALA A 26 -5.71 -29.66 4.46
N LYS A 27 -5.01 -29.99 5.55
CA LYS A 27 -4.10 -31.15 5.61
C LYS A 27 -4.80 -32.49 5.33
N ASN A 28 -6.10 -32.58 5.63
CA ASN A 28 -6.94 -33.74 5.35
C ASN A 28 -7.51 -33.75 3.91
N GLY A 29 -7.12 -32.82 3.05
CA GLY A 29 -7.60 -32.69 1.66
C GLY A 29 -8.89 -31.88 1.48
N GLY A 30 -9.56 -31.51 2.58
CA GLY A 30 -10.79 -30.72 2.58
C GLY A 30 -10.57 -29.24 2.25
N GLU A 31 -11.68 -28.50 2.15
CA GLU A 31 -11.66 -27.03 2.00
C GLU A 31 -11.31 -26.35 3.33
N LEU A 32 -10.66 -25.19 3.23
CA LEU A 32 -10.42 -24.34 4.39
C LEU A 32 -11.69 -23.54 4.73
N PRO A 33 -11.93 -23.22 6.02
CA PRO A 33 -13.03 -22.33 6.38
C PRO A 33 -12.86 -20.98 5.69
N SER A 34 -13.98 -20.33 5.36
CA SER A 34 -13.94 -19.01 4.74
C SER A 34 -13.29 -17.99 5.68
N ALA A 35 -12.53 -17.04 5.11
CA ALA A 35 -11.87 -16.01 5.92
C ALA A 35 -12.86 -15.20 6.75
N ARG A 36 -14.08 -14.97 6.24
CA ARG A 36 -15.14 -14.28 6.99
C ARG A 36 -15.62 -15.10 8.18
N LEU A 37 -15.83 -16.41 8.01
CA LEU A 37 -16.23 -17.28 9.12
C LEU A 37 -15.15 -17.29 10.22
N VAL A 38 -13.87 -17.39 9.84
CA VAL A 38 -12.76 -17.33 10.79
C VAL A 38 -12.73 -15.98 11.50
N SER A 39 -12.86 -14.87 10.77
CA SER A 39 -12.90 -13.52 11.34
C SER A 39 -14.03 -13.37 12.35
N THR A 40 -15.26 -13.78 12.03
CA THR A 40 -16.40 -13.62 12.96
C THR A 40 -16.40 -14.58 14.13
N THR A 41 -15.67 -15.70 14.04
CA THR A 41 -15.64 -16.73 15.10
C THR A 41 -14.44 -16.57 16.03
N VAL A 42 -13.30 -16.12 15.50
CA VAL A 42 -12.02 -16.06 16.22
C VAL A 42 -11.65 -14.63 16.62
N ALA A 43 -11.85 -13.65 15.73
CA ALA A 43 -11.54 -12.25 16.01
C ALA A 43 -12.75 -11.57 16.66
N VAL A 44 -12.93 -11.83 17.96
CA VAL A 44 -13.95 -11.18 18.77
C VAL A 44 -13.56 -9.73 19.07
N ASP A 45 -14.55 -8.85 19.04
CA ASP A 45 -14.38 -7.45 19.42
C ASP A 45 -14.39 -7.35 20.95
N ILE A 46 -13.26 -6.94 21.51
CA ILE A 46 -13.06 -6.79 22.95
C ILE A 46 -12.40 -5.44 23.19
N ASP A 47 -13.05 -4.60 23.98
CA ASP A 47 -12.46 -3.37 24.48
C ASP A 47 -11.50 -3.69 25.64
N SER A 48 -10.22 -3.82 25.31
CA SER A 48 -9.15 -4.07 26.28
C SER A 48 -7.91 -3.24 25.91
N PRO A 49 -7.84 -1.97 26.36
CA PRO A 49 -6.71 -1.11 26.04
C PRO A 49 -5.42 -1.60 26.70
N SER A 50 -4.30 -1.52 25.98
CA SER A 50 -2.98 -1.78 26.54
C SER A 50 -2.63 -0.71 27.57
N GLN A 51 -2.03 -1.11 28.70
CA GLN A 51 -1.54 -0.19 29.74
C GLN A 51 -0.08 0.25 29.50
N THR A 52 0.61 -0.41 28.57
CA THR A 52 2.04 -0.20 28.30
C THR A 52 2.29 0.44 26.94
N ASP A 53 1.38 0.22 25.99
CA ASP A 53 1.58 0.64 24.60
C ASP A 53 0.67 1.80 24.25
N THR A 54 1.24 2.79 23.56
CA THR A 54 0.49 3.91 23.01
C THR A 54 0.03 3.59 21.59
N THR A 55 -1.04 4.25 21.12
CA THR A 55 -1.48 4.16 19.71
C THR A 55 -0.37 4.53 18.72
N TRP A 56 0.64 5.29 19.16
CA TRP A 56 1.80 5.61 18.33
C TRP A 56 2.61 4.39 17.92
N VAL A 57 2.67 3.33 18.73
CA VAL A 57 3.38 2.09 18.38
C VAL A 57 2.79 1.48 17.12
N MET A 58 1.48 1.25 17.09
CA MET A 58 0.76 0.76 15.91
C MET A 58 0.94 1.69 14.72
N GLN A 59 0.81 3.01 14.93
CA GLN A 59 0.91 3.97 13.84
C GLN A 59 2.31 4.00 13.21
N TYR A 60 3.35 3.93 14.04
CA TYR A 60 4.73 3.95 13.59
C TYR A 60 5.12 2.64 12.91
N GLU A 61 4.61 1.51 13.38
CA GLU A 61 4.79 0.22 12.71
C GLU A 61 4.22 0.22 11.29
N GLN A 62 3.02 0.77 11.08
CA GLN A 62 2.46 0.93 9.74
C GLN A 62 3.29 1.90 8.87
N PHE A 63 3.80 2.98 9.46
CA PHE A 63 4.69 3.90 8.74
C PHE A 63 5.96 3.19 8.24
N ILE A 64 6.56 2.32 9.07
CA ILE A 64 7.72 1.51 8.69
C ILE A 64 7.35 0.46 7.64
N ASP A 65 6.22 -0.27 7.78
CA ASP A 65 5.76 -1.24 6.75
C ASP A 65 5.69 -0.59 5.37
N HIS A 66 5.22 0.66 5.33
CA HIS A 66 5.10 1.42 4.11
C HIS A 66 6.44 1.84 3.51
N ASP A 67 7.55 1.71 4.23
CA ASP A 67 8.89 2.01 3.74
C ASP A 67 9.54 0.83 3.01
N PHE A 68 9.32 -0.40 3.48
CA PHE A 68 10.04 -1.56 2.93
C PHE A 68 9.16 -2.53 2.14
N THR A 69 7.82 -2.47 2.24
CA THR A 69 6.94 -3.40 1.51
C THR A 69 5.71 -2.78 0.87
N LYS A 70 5.48 -3.16 -0.38
CA LYS A 70 4.24 -2.88 -1.11
C LYS A 70 4.00 -3.89 -2.22
N THR A 71 2.88 -4.59 -2.15
CA THR A 71 2.52 -5.60 -3.15
C THR A 71 1.47 -5.04 -4.11
N PRO A 72 1.68 -5.02 -5.43
CA PRO A 72 0.69 -4.51 -6.38
C PRO A 72 -0.49 -5.48 -6.55
N GLU A 73 -1.70 -4.96 -6.74
CA GLU A 73 -2.88 -5.75 -7.11
C GLU A 73 -3.34 -5.52 -8.56
N PHE A 74 -4.03 -6.51 -9.14
CA PHE A 74 -4.69 -6.36 -10.44
C PHE A 74 -6.06 -5.72 -10.30
N GLN A 75 -6.21 -4.47 -10.74
CA GLN A 75 -7.48 -3.77 -10.62
C GLN A 75 -8.57 -4.47 -11.47
N MET A 76 -9.56 -5.06 -10.81
CA MET A 76 -10.71 -5.69 -11.44
C MET A 76 -11.97 -5.29 -10.67
N VAL A 77 -12.79 -4.44 -11.29
CA VAL A 77 -14.04 -3.94 -10.69
C VAL A 77 -15.19 -4.74 -11.27
N TRP A 78 -15.83 -5.57 -10.44
CA TRP A 78 -17.09 -6.22 -10.77
C TRP A 78 -18.12 -5.93 -9.67
N PRO A 79 -19.38 -5.61 -10.00
CA PRO A 79 -20.44 -5.56 -9.01
C PRO A 79 -20.58 -6.95 -8.38
N THR A 80 -20.36 -7.05 -7.06
CA THR A 80 -20.30 -8.34 -6.36
C THR A 80 -21.23 -8.37 -5.16
N LEU A 81 -21.91 -9.51 -4.97
CA LEU A 81 -22.73 -9.83 -3.80
C LEU A 81 -21.88 -10.17 -2.55
N TYR A 82 -20.56 -10.18 -2.71
CA TYR A 82 -19.56 -10.64 -1.75
C TYR A 82 -18.54 -9.52 -1.52
N MET A 83 -17.80 -9.58 -0.41
CA MET A 83 -16.67 -8.68 -0.21
C MET A 83 -15.60 -8.94 -1.27
N PRO A 84 -15.17 -7.91 -2.03
CA PRO A 84 -14.19 -8.08 -3.08
C PRO A 84 -12.82 -8.37 -2.48
N LEU A 85 -12.12 -9.37 -3.02
CA LEU A 85 -10.72 -9.63 -2.73
C LEU A 85 -9.98 -9.81 -4.06
N VAL A 86 -9.01 -8.93 -4.29
CA VAL A 86 -8.15 -8.98 -5.46
C VAL A 86 -6.85 -9.67 -5.10
N ARG A 87 -6.34 -10.51 -6.01
CA ARG A 87 -5.05 -11.17 -5.82
C ARG A 87 -3.90 -10.27 -6.26
N SER A 88 -2.81 -10.33 -5.51
CA SER A 88 -1.54 -9.70 -5.87
C SER A 88 -1.09 -10.07 -7.29
N ALA A 89 -0.50 -9.10 -7.99
CA ALA A 89 0.11 -9.30 -9.29
C ALA A 89 1.35 -10.21 -9.15
N PRO A 90 1.50 -11.24 -9.99
CA PRO A 90 2.67 -12.09 -9.98
C PRO A 90 3.83 -11.39 -10.67
N ILE A 91 5.04 -11.61 -10.18
CA ILE A 91 6.24 -11.27 -10.94
C ILE A 91 6.48 -12.31 -12.03
N ARG A 92 6.93 -11.86 -13.21
CA ARG A 92 7.42 -12.74 -14.26
C ARG A 92 8.81 -13.24 -13.88
N ARG A 93 9.05 -14.55 -13.98
CA ARG A 93 10.40 -15.11 -13.80
C ARG A 93 11.36 -14.57 -14.86
N LEU A 94 12.61 -14.33 -14.47
CA LEU A 94 13.63 -13.72 -15.33
C LEU A 94 13.89 -14.54 -16.61
N ASP A 95 13.78 -15.87 -16.51
CA ASP A 95 13.97 -16.82 -17.60
C ASP A 95 12.70 -17.02 -18.47
N CYS A 96 11.62 -16.28 -18.19
CA CYS A 96 10.32 -16.42 -18.83
C CYS A 96 9.73 -17.85 -18.77
N THR A 97 10.20 -18.70 -17.86
CA THR A 97 9.66 -20.06 -17.70
C THR A 97 8.48 -20.10 -16.76
N PHE A 98 7.69 -21.16 -16.87
CA PHE A 98 6.59 -21.42 -15.94
C PHE A 98 7.11 -21.90 -14.58
N GLY A 99 6.39 -21.55 -13.52
CA GLY A 99 6.62 -22.10 -12.19
C GLY A 99 5.78 -21.42 -11.10
N THR A 100 6.30 -21.43 -9.87
CA THR A 100 5.61 -20.85 -8.71
C THR A 100 5.35 -19.36 -8.91
N SER A 101 4.15 -18.92 -8.52
CA SER A 101 3.77 -17.51 -8.54
C SER A 101 4.42 -16.80 -7.36
N GLU A 102 5.32 -15.87 -7.63
CA GLU A 102 5.93 -14.98 -6.63
C GLU A 102 5.31 -13.57 -6.73
N GLN A 103 5.36 -12.79 -5.64
CA GLN A 103 4.85 -11.41 -5.59
C GLN A 103 5.98 -10.39 -5.77
N MET A 104 5.64 -9.25 -6.36
CA MET A 104 6.57 -8.11 -6.49
C MET A 104 6.46 -7.22 -5.25
N ASN A 105 7.61 -6.74 -4.76
CA ASN A 105 7.67 -5.55 -3.92
C ASN A 105 7.91 -4.31 -4.79
N GLN A 106 7.07 -3.29 -4.69
CA GLN A 106 7.20 -2.04 -5.45
C GLN A 106 8.12 -1.01 -4.80
N LEU A 107 8.57 -1.24 -3.56
CA LEU A 107 9.43 -0.32 -2.82
C LEU A 107 10.87 -0.83 -2.74
N THR A 108 11.75 0.02 -2.20
CA THR A 108 13.07 -0.40 -1.74
C THR A 108 12.90 -1.37 -0.57
N HIS A 109 13.86 -2.26 -0.35
CA HIS A 109 13.85 -3.18 0.80
C HIS A 109 14.60 -2.61 2.01
N PHE A 110 15.19 -1.43 1.85
CA PHE A 110 15.95 -0.73 2.88
C PHE A 110 15.00 0.12 3.73
N LEU A 111 15.42 0.42 4.95
CA LEU A 111 14.79 1.45 5.77
C LEU A 111 15.42 2.80 5.41
N ASP A 112 14.92 3.41 4.34
CA ASP A 112 15.47 4.62 3.72
C ASP A 112 14.44 5.76 3.56
N ASN A 113 13.26 5.64 4.16
CA ASN A 113 12.13 6.56 4.00
C ASN A 113 11.70 6.74 2.52
N SER A 114 11.79 5.70 1.70
CA SER A 114 11.19 5.65 0.37
C SER A 114 9.69 5.93 0.40
N ASN A 115 9.02 5.69 1.53
CA ASN A 115 7.64 6.09 1.74
C ASN A 115 7.43 7.62 1.71
N VAL A 116 8.37 8.41 2.21
CA VAL A 116 8.35 9.88 2.18
C VAL A 116 8.92 10.39 0.86
N TYR A 117 10.10 9.90 0.47
CA TYR A 117 10.89 10.45 -0.64
C TYR A 117 10.61 9.81 -2.01
N GLY A 118 10.02 8.61 -2.04
CA GLY A 118 9.75 7.84 -3.25
C GLY A 118 10.83 6.81 -3.55
N PHE A 119 10.42 5.64 -4.04
CA PHE A 119 11.30 4.52 -4.39
C PHE A 119 12.07 4.68 -5.71
N ASN A 120 11.75 5.70 -6.51
CA ASN A 120 12.37 5.96 -7.80
C ASN A 120 12.61 7.46 -8.02
N ASP A 121 13.56 7.78 -8.88
CA ASP A 121 13.96 9.17 -9.12
C ASP A 121 12.83 10.03 -9.68
N LYS A 122 11.91 9.47 -10.46
CA LYS A 122 10.79 10.24 -11.03
C LYS A 122 9.92 10.77 -9.89
N THR A 123 9.47 9.89 -8.99
CA THR A 123 8.67 10.27 -7.82
C THR A 123 9.45 11.21 -6.90
N ALA A 124 10.73 10.92 -6.62
CA ALA A 124 11.55 11.77 -5.77
C ALA A 124 11.70 13.20 -6.34
N ARG A 125 11.93 13.34 -7.66
CA ARG A 125 11.99 14.65 -8.31
C ARG A 125 10.65 15.38 -8.28
N GLU A 126 9.54 14.67 -8.47
CA GLU A 126 8.20 15.27 -8.40
C GLU A 126 7.87 15.85 -7.03
N LEU A 127 8.40 15.27 -5.96
CA LEU A 127 8.17 15.70 -4.57
C LEU A 127 9.08 16.84 -4.11
N ARG A 128 10.15 17.17 -4.85
CA ARG A 128 11.13 18.20 -4.49
C ARG A 128 10.84 19.56 -5.11
N THR A 129 11.17 20.63 -4.40
CA THR A 129 11.09 22.00 -4.93
C THR A 129 12.32 22.37 -5.76
N PHE A 130 13.44 21.66 -5.57
CA PHE A 130 14.79 22.01 -6.05
C PHE A 130 15.26 23.41 -5.64
N LYS A 131 14.60 24.00 -4.65
CA LYS A 131 14.98 25.28 -4.07
C LYS A 131 15.37 24.99 -2.64
N LYS A 132 16.63 25.28 -2.30
CA LYS A 132 17.11 25.08 -0.93
C LYS A 132 16.74 23.66 -0.46
N GLY A 133 17.15 22.63 -1.22
CA GLY A 133 17.03 21.22 -0.86
C GLY A 133 15.62 20.63 -0.61
N GLY A 134 14.59 21.46 -0.44
CA GLY A 134 13.37 21.09 0.26
C GLY A 134 12.35 20.34 -0.58
N MET A 135 11.33 19.86 0.12
CA MET A 135 10.19 19.16 -0.43
C MET A 135 9.00 20.09 -0.62
N LYS A 136 8.16 19.77 -1.61
CA LYS A 136 6.92 20.50 -1.89
C LYS A 136 5.96 20.34 -0.72
N VAL A 137 5.17 21.38 -0.47
CA VAL A 137 4.19 21.46 0.61
C VAL A 137 2.90 22.08 0.08
N THR A 138 1.79 21.82 0.77
CA THR A 138 0.58 22.61 0.63
C THR A 138 0.51 23.60 1.80
N PRO A 139 0.65 24.91 1.57
CA PRO A 139 0.58 25.89 2.66
C PRO A 139 -0.83 25.93 3.25
N ARG A 140 -0.95 25.81 4.58
CA ARG A 140 -2.23 25.92 5.29
C ARG A 140 -2.03 26.66 6.61
N ASN A 141 -2.50 27.91 6.68
CA ASN A 141 -2.35 28.79 7.84
C ASN A 141 -0.90 28.83 8.34
N GLU A 142 -0.65 28.32 9.55
CA GLU A 142 0.64 28.37 10.25
C GLU A 142 1.56 27.18 9.96
N LEU A 143 1.03 26.06 9.46
CA LEU A 143 1.79 24.82 9.33
C LEU A 143 1.60 24.15 7.97
N ASP A 144 2.73 23.85 7.33
CA ASP A 144 2.79 23.17 6.04
C ASP A 144 2.15 21.77 6.10
N LEU A 145 1.30 21.44 5.13
CA LEU A 145 0.77 20.10 4.91
C LEU A 145 1.54 19.39 3.78
N LEU A 146 1.34 18.07 3.66
CA LEU A 146 1.81 17.31 2.51
C LEU A 146 1.31 17.94 1.19
N PRO A 147 2.07 17.84 0.08
CA PRO A 147 1.64 18.39 -1.19
C PRO A 147 0.33 17.73 -1.65
N ALA A 148 -0.50 18.42 -2.43
CA ALA A 148 -1.73 17.84 -2.97
C ALA A 148 -1.44 16.89 -4.15
N ASP A 149 -2.25 15.85 -4.28
CA ASP A 149 -2.20 14.90 -5.38
C ASP A 149 -3.27 15.21 -6.43
N GLU A 150 -2.86 15.94 -7.46
CA GLU A 150 -3.72 16.35 -8.58
C GLU A 150 -4.12 15.18 -9.49
N GLU A 151 -3.40 14.05 -9.41
CA GLU A 151 -3.57 12.89 -10.30
C GLU A 151 -4.23 11.70 -9.58
N SER A 152 -4.68 11.89 -8.34
CA SER A 152 -5.27 10.81 -7.56
C SER A 152 -6.53 10.28 -8.23
N LYS A 153 -6.55 8.97 -8.51
CA LYS A 153 -7.74 8.24 -9.00
C LYS A 153 -8.66 7.78 -7.87
N VAL A 154 -8.24 7.97 -6.62
CA VAL A 154 -9.00 7.61 -5.42
C VAL A 154 -9.55 8.85 -4.75
N SER A 155 -10.75 8.75 -4.20
CA SER A 155 -11.36 9.80 -3.37
C SER A 155 -10.82 9.71 -1.95
N CYS A 156 -10.23 10.78 -1.46
CA CYS A 156 -9.84 10.92 -0.04
C CYS A 156 -10.93 11.61 0.81
N THR A 157 -12.13 11.77 0.24
CA THR A 157 -13.32 12.26 0.92
C THR A 157 -14.37 11.15 1.04
N LEU A 158 -15.13 11.17 2.13
CA LEU A 158 -16.28 10.30 2.31
C LEU A 158 -17.41 10.69 1.33
N SER A 159 -18.15 9.70 0.83
CA SER A 159 -19.31 9.95 -0.02
C SER A 159 -20.45 10.60 0.78
N LYS A 160 -21.30 11.37 0.11
CA LYS A 160 -22.50 11.99 0.70
C LYS A 160 -23.38 11.00 1.46
N THR A 161 -23.47 9.75 0.97
CA THR A 161 -24.23 8.67 1.62
C THR A 161 -23.70 8.29 3.00
N VAL A 162 -22.39 8.46 3.24
CA VAL A 162 -21.73 8.11 4.50
C VAL A 162 -21.57 9.35 5.39
N SER A 163 -21.13 10.48 4.83
CA SER A 163 -20.87 11.71 5.59
C SER A 163 -22.09 12.59 5.81
N GLY A 164 -23.16 12.41 5.03
CA GLY A 164 -24.33 13.31 5.01
C GLY A 164 -24.05 14.69 4.38
N ILE A 165 -22.82 14.95 3.91
CA ILE A 165 -22.37 16.23 3.38
C ILE A 165 -21.79 16.01 1.99
N ASP A 166 -22.03 16.95 1.07
CA ASP A 166 -21.39 16.90 -0.24
C ASP A 166 -19.87 16.97 -0.10
N PRO A 167 -19.11 16.04 -0.73
CA PRO A 167 -17.66 16.03 -0.65
C PRO A 167 -17.08 17.41 -1.00
N PRO A 168 -16.25 18.02 -0.13
CA PRO A 168 -15.67 19.32 -0.41
C PRO A 168 -14.79 19.26 -1.66
N THR A 169 -14.95 20.22 -2.57
CA THR A 169 -14.22 20.24 -3.85
C THR A 169 -12.77 20.69 -3.70
N ASP A 170 -12.42 21.30 -2.56
CA ASP A 170 -11.08 21.77 -2.22
C ASP A 170 -10.21 20.70 -1.55
N VAL A 171 -10.81 19.58 -1.10
CA VAL A 171 -10.09 18.51 -0.42
C VAL A 171 -9.47 17.56 -1.46
N LYS A 172 -8.14 17.56 -1.49
CA LYS A 172 -7.35 16.67 -2.34
C LYS A 172 -6.57 15.67 -1.50
N CYS A 173 -6.32 14.50 -2.07
CA CYS A 173 -5.44 13.50 -1.48
C CYS A 173 -4.01 14.02 -1.32
N PHE A 174 -3.24 13.44 -0.40
CA PHE A 174 -1.86 13.83 -0.15
C PHE A 174 -0.82 13.11 -1.02
N LYS A 175 0.15 13.94 -1.41
CA LYS A 175 1.45 13.95 -2.12
C LYS A 175 2.70 13.20 -1.57
N THR A 176 2.80 11.89 -1.32
CA THR A 176 4.07 11.25 -0.81
C THR A 176 4.74 10.18 -1.69
N GLY A 177 5.91 9.68 -1.30
CA GLY A 177 6.63 8.60 -1.99
C GLY A 177 5.81 7.30 -2.10
N ASP A 178 5.04 6.98 -1.07
CA ASP A 178 4.15 5.82 -1.02
C ASP A 178 2.68 6.14 -1.31
N ARG A 179 2.36 6.27 -2.59
CA ARG A 179 0.97 6.47 -3.08
C ARG A 179 0.20 5.20 -3.37
N PRO A 180 -1.09 5.09 -3.04
CA PRO A 180 -1.92 6.12 -2.42
C PRO A 180 -2.01 6.01 -0.88
N ARG A 181 -1.27 5.06 -0.27
CA ARG A 181 -1.48 4.55 1.09
C ARG A 181 -1.32 5.60 2.19
N VAL A 182 -0.61 6.70 1.97
CA VAL A 182 -0.59 7.84 2.92
C VAL A 182 -2.00 8.36 3.28
N ASN A 183 -3.00 8.12 2.42
CA ASN A 183 -4.38 8.54 2.62
C ASN A 183 -5.30 7.45 3.20
N GLU A 184 -4.76 6.34 3.70
CA GLU A 184 -5.55 5.24 4.27
C GLU A 184 -6.32 5.68 5.52
N HIS A 185 -5.67 6.46 6.39
CA HIS A 185 -6.33 7.17 7.50
C HIS A 185 -5.55 8.42 7.93
N PRO A 186 -6.19 9.38 8.62
CA PRO A 186 -5.58 10.67 8.96
C PRO A 186 -4.32 10.57 9.81
N ASN A 187 -4.27 9.64 10.79
CA ASN A 187 -3.11 9.50 11.68
C ASN A 187 -1.82 9.11 10.93
N LEU A 188 -1.95 8.34 9.84
CA LEU A 188 -0.83 8.02 8.97
C LEU A 188 -0.38 9.28 8.23
N ALA A 189 -1.30 10.04 7.63
CA ALA A 189 -0.97 11.31 6.97
C ALA A 189 -0.27 12.31 7.91
N VAL A 190 -0.68 12.37 9.18
CA VAL A 190 0.00 13.20 10.21
C VAL A 190 1.44 12.74 10.41
N THR A 191 1.68 11.43 10.50
CA THR A 191 3.03 10.86 10.66
C THR A 191 3.93 11.26 9.49
N TYR A 192 3.46 11.11 8.25
CA TYR A 192 4.21 11.55 7.06
C TYR A 192 4.45 13.07 7.06
N THR A 193 3.48 13.85 7.53
CA THR A 193 3.62 15.32 7.64
C THR A 193 4.73 15.70 8.62
N ILE A 194 4.90 14.97 9.73
CA ILE A 194 6.01 15.19 10.67
C ILE A 194 7.35 15.03 9.94
N PHE A 195 7.59 13.89 9.28
CA PHE A 195 8.85 13.65 8.55
C PHE A 195 9.11 14.67 7.44
N LEU A 196 8.07 15.10 6.71
CA LEU A 196 8.18 16.17 5.72
C LEU A 196 8.62 17.50 6.35
N ARG A 197 8.04 17.86 7.50
CA ARG A 197 8.38 19.08 8.22
C ARG A 197 9.79 19.02 8.77
N GLU A 198 10.21 17.88 9.32
CA GLU A 198 11.58 17.69 9.79
C GLU A 198 12.59 17.87 8.65
N HIS A 199 12.34 17.27 7.48
CA HIS A 199 13.18 17.47 6.30
C HIS A 199 13.33 18.96 5.92
N ASN A 200 12.20 19.68 5.88
CA ASN A 200 12.21 21.10 5.53
C ASN A 200 12.76 22.00 6.65
N ALA A 201 12.63 21.60 7.92
CA ALA A 201 13.18 22.32 9.07
C ALA A 201 14.71 22.24 9.08
N ASP A 202 15.27 21.04 8.88
CA ASP A 202 16.72 20.81 8.79
C ASP A 202 17.34 21.70 7.71
N TRP A 203 16.72 21.74 6.53
CA TRP A 203 17.23 22.60 5.47
C TRP A 203 17.09 24.10 5.79
N ARG A 204 15.98 24.53 6.42
CA ARG A 204 15.81 25.94 6.83
C ARG A 204 16.86 26.39 7.84
N LEU A 205 17.27 25.51 8.75
CA LEU A 205 18.23 25.80 9.82
C LEU A 205 19.69 25.72 9.36
N ASN A 206 20.04 24.74 8.53
CA ASN A 206 21.42 24.48 8.13
C ASN A 206 21.86 25.26 6.87
N TRP A 207 20.92 25.88 6.16
CA TRP A 207 21.22 26.76 5.03
C TRP A 207 20.49 28.11 5.13
N PRO A 208 20.74 28.88 6.22
CA PRO A 208 20.16 30.19 6.41
C PRO A 208 20.73 31.15 5.35
N VAL A 209 19.91 32.11 4.93
CA VAL A 209 20.25 33.12 3.92
C VAL A 209 21.26 34.10 4.47
#